data_AF-A0A1V5V8J0-F1
#
_entry.id   AF-A0A1V5V8J0-F1
#
_cell.length_a   1.000
_cell.length_b   1.000
_cell.length_c   1.000
_cell.angle_alpha   90.00
_cell.angle_beta   90.00
_cell.angle_gamma   90.00
#
_symmetry.space_group_name_H-M   'P 1'
#
loop_
_entity.id
_entity.type
_entity.pdbx_description
1 polymer ?
#
loop_
_entity_poly.entity_id
_entity_poly.type
_entity_poly.pdbx_seq_one_letter_code
_entity_poly.pdbx_strand_id
1 'polypeptide(L)'
;MFIDELKEIESLYEEGSVPEPEELEGEFYVVVPWFPWFSLELLKHRKSADIAGDGENLILDGISFGKFRLEKGSDSLLIDYDQSENSVVMRGVVDRLRRLPDGRLIGKLYYKLFGQEIFLMFFEMRKK
;
A
#
# COMPACT_ATOMS: atom_id res chain seq x y z
N MET A 1 -20.31 -12.89 -4.41
CA MET A 1 -20.03 -11.44 -4.45
C MET A 1 -18.63 -11.14 -3.93
N PHE A 2 -18.32 -11.29 -2.64
CA PHE A 2 -16.94 -11.01 -2.15
C PHE A 2 -15.84 -11.94 -2.67
N ILE A 3 -16.12 -13.24 -2.86
CA ILE A 3 -15.11 -14.21 -3.30
C ILE A 3 -14.75 -14.04 -4.79
N ASP A 4 -15.71 -13.64 -5.62
CA ASP A 4 -15.51 -13.49 -7.06
C ASP A 4 -14.68 -12.24 -7.36
N GLU A 5 -14.96 -11.13 -6.65
CA GLU A 5 -14.18 -9.88 -6.71
C GLU A 5 -12.74 -10.08 -6.22
N LEU A 6 -12.51 -10.93 -5.20
CA LEU A 6 -11.14 -11.29 -4.79
C LEU A 6 -10.38 -11.96 -5.92
N LYS A 7 -10.96 -13.02 -6.47
CA LYS A 7 -10.30 -13.83 -7.49
C LYS A 7 -9.98 -12.99 -8.72
N GLU A 8 -10.87 -12.07 -9.06
CA GLU A 8 -10.63 -11.09 -10.12
C GLU A 8 -9.48 -10.15 -9.79
N ILE A 9 -9.45 -9.55 -8.59
CA ILE A 9 -8.33 -8.69 -8.16
C ILE A 9 -7.03 -9.48 -8.12
N GLU A 10 -7.02 -10.72 -7.63
CA GLU A 10 -5.86 -11.61 -7.62
C GLU A 10 -5.34 -11.87 -9.03
N SER A 11 -6.21 -12.27 -9.95
CA SER A 11 -5.86 -12.52 -11.35
C SER A 11 -5.30 -11.27 -12.03
N LEU A 12 -5.98 -10.13 -11.89
CA LEU A 12 -5.51 -8.86 -12.47
C LEU A 12 -4.19 -8.42 -11.84
N TYR A 13 -4.00 -8.65 -10.54
CA TYR A 13 -2.79 -8.29 -9.83
C TYR A 13 -1.60 -9.09 -10.37
N GLU A 14 -1.78 -10.37 -10.70
CA GLU A 14 -0.73 -11.21 -11.30
C GLU A 14 -0.30 -10.72 -12.68
N GLU A 15 -1.23 -10.18 -13.46
CA GLU A 15 -1.02 -9.61 -14.80
C GLU A 15 -0.53 -8.15 -14.78
N GLY A 16 -0.60 -7.46 -13.64
CA GLY A 16 -0.28 -6.05 -13.52
C GLY A 16 1.18 -5.68 -13.83
N SER A 17 1.47 -4.41 -14.06
CA SER A 17 2.84 -3.91 -14.19
C SER A 17 3.37 -3.34 -12.88
N VAL A 18 4.69 -3.21 -12.77
CA VAL A 18 5.33 -2.49 -11.66
C VAL A 18 5.24 -0.98 -11.97
N PRO A 19 4.59 -0.17 -11.12
CA PRO A 19 4.61 1.29 -11.31
C PRO A 19 6.00 1.85 -10.99
N GLU A 20 6.35 2.96 -11.62
CA GLU A 20 7.54 3.74 -11.29
C GLU A 20 7.31 4.51 -9.97
N PRO A 21 8.35 4.68 -9.12
CA PRO A 21 8.24 5.43 -7.87
C PRO A 21 7.67 6.85 -8.04
N GLU A 22 8.06 7.55 -9.11
CA GLU A 22 7.65 8.93 -9.40
C GLU A 22 6.15 9.03 -9.71
N GLU A 23 5.51 7.94 -10.15
CA GLU A 23 4.06 7.91 -10.36
C GLU A 23 3.29 8.02 -9.04
N LEU A 24 3.96 7.76 -7.91
CA LEU A 24 3.39 7.88 -6.57
C LEU A 24 3.72 9.20 -5.88
N GLU A 25 4.35 10.15 -6.56
CA GLU A 25 4.54 11.49 -6.01
C GLU A 25 3.17 12.13 -5.65
N GLY A 26 3.08 12.65 -4.43
CA GLY A 26 1.89 13.28 -3.88
C GLY A 26 1.10 12.38 -2.94
N GLU A 27 -0.20 12.66 -2.79
CA GLU A 27 -1.08 11.99 -1.83
C GLU A 27 -2.06 11.02 -2.50
N PHE A 28 -2.20 9.84 -1.90
CA PHE A 28 -3.15 8.81 -2.31
C PHE A 28 -3.99 8.37 -1.12
N TYR A 29 -5.32 8.31 -1.30
CA TYR A 29 -6.20 7.62 -0.38
C TYR A 29 -5.95 6.11 -0.41
N VAL A 30 -5.97 5.49 0.76
CA VAL A 30 -5.86 4.04 0.92
C VAL A 30 -7.25 3.46 1.19
N VAL A 31 -7.77 2.68 0.26
CA VAL A 31 -9.10 2.09 0.34
C VAL A 31 -8.98 0.58 0.44
N VAL A 32 -9.53 -0.01 1.51
CA VAL A 32 -9.64 -1.47 1.65
C VAL A 32 -11.05 -1.88 1.19
N PRO A 33 -11.20 -2.48 0.01
CA PRO A 33 -12.52 -2.67 -0.61
C PRO A 33 -13.49 -3.54 0.20
N TRP A 34 -13.02 -4.37 1.13
CA TRP A 34 -13.85 -5.39 1.79
C TRP A 34 -14.20 -5.09 3.23
N PHE A 35 -13.60 -4.04 3.79
CA PHE A 35 -13.84 -3.58 5.14
C PHE A 35 -14.28 -2.12 5.14
N PRO A 36 -15.40 -1.76 4.49
CA PRO A 36 -15.91 -0.38 4.49
C PRO A 36 -16.24 0.12 5.92
N TRP A 37 -16.49 -0.80 6.86
CA TRP A 37 -16.79 -0.51 8.27
C TRP A 37 -15.55 -0.40 9.16
N PHE A 38 -14.38 -0.87 8.69
CA PHE A 38 -13.11 -0.78 9.42
C PHE A 38 -12.45 0.57 9.12
N SER A 39 -13.22 1.64 9.32
CA SER A 39 -12.82 3.02 9.68
C SER A 39 -11.70 3.73 8.91
N LEU A 40 -11.12 3.21 7.82
CA LEU A 40 -10.06 3.92 7.10
C LEU A 40 -10.58 5.17 6.38
N GLU A 41 -11.85 5.18 5.96
CA GLU A 41 -12.50 6.36 5.35
C GLU A 41 -12.67 7.49 6.37
N LEU A 42 -13.13 7.20 7.60
CA LEU A 42 -13.22 8.17 8.70
C LEU A 42 -11.84 8.68 9.13
N LEU A 43 -10.84 7.81 9.10
CA LEU A 43 -9.46 8.18 9.38
C LEU A 43 -8.82 8.96 8.23
N LYS A 44 -9.47 9.06 7.07
CA LYS A 44 -8.94 9.66 5.83
C LYS A 44 -7.50 9.21 5.59
N HIS A 45 -7.26 7.89 5.73
CA HIS A 45 -5.93 7.33 5.61
C HIS A 45 -5.38 7.62 4.22
N ARG A 46 -4.26 8.32 4.19
CA ARG A 46 -3.51 8.66 2.98
C ARG A 46 -2.08 8.17 3.09
N LYS A 47 -1.47 7.89 1.95
CA LYS A 47 -0.03 7.78 1.79
C LYS A 47 0.45 9.01 1.05
N SER A 48 1.47 9.68 1.58
CA SER A 48 2.14 10.79 0.94
C SER A 48 3.56 10.37 0.61
N ALA A 49 4.00 10.56 -0.63
CA ALA A 49 5.38 10.33 -1.02
C ALA A 49 5.93 11.52 -1.80
N ASP A 50 7.22 11.78 -1.66
CA ASP A 50 7.95 12.76 -2.44
C ASP A 50 8.63 12.13 -3.67
N ILE A 51 9.27 12.98 -4.49
CA ILE A 51 9.97 12.57 -5.71
C ILE A 51 11.21 11.68 -5.43
N ALA A 52 11.75 11.70 -4.22
CA ALA A 52 12.85 10.84 -3.82
C ALA A 52 12.37 9.43 -3.41
N GLY A 53 11.05 9.24 -3.32
CA GLY A 53 10.41 8.01 -2.88
C GLY A 53 10.32 7.90 -1.36
N ASP A 54 10.65 8.96 -0.61
CA ASP A 54 10.43 8.98 0.83
C ASP A 54 8.98 9.39 1.11
N GLY A 55 8.34 8.72 2.07
CA GLY A 55 6.95 8.95 2.34
C GLY A 55 6.50 8.61 3.76
N GLU A 56 5.24 8.91 4.04
CA GLU A 56 4.60 8.64 5.32
C GLU A 56 3.09 8.40 5.13
N ASN A 57 2.49 7.68 6.08
CA ASN A 57 1.03 7.63 6.15
C ASN A 57 0.50 8.84 6.91
N LEU A 58 -0.67 9.31 6.52
CA LEU A 58 -1.41 10.39 7.16
C LEU A 58 -2.81 9.91 7.55
N ILE A 59 -3.28 10.26 8.73
CA ILE A 59 -4.67 10.11 9.18
C ILE A 59 -5.19 11.43 9.74
N LEU A 60 -6.50 11.53 9.98
CA LEU A 60 -7.17 12.62 10.71
C LEU A 60 -6.62 14.02 10.34
N ASP A 61 -6.78 14.41 9.08
CA ASP A 61 -6.39 15.72 8.55
C ASP A 61 -4.96 16.18 8.91
N GLY A 62 -3.99 15.25 9.02
CA GLY A 62 -2.55 15.58 9.00
C GLY A 62 -1.68 14.91 10.06
N ILE A 63 -2.21 13.99 10.87
CA ILE A 63 -1.40 13.21 11.80
C ILE A 63 -0.60 12.18 11.00
N SER A 64 0.73 12.28 11.03
CA SER A 64 1.60 11.34 10.33
C SER A 64 2.01 10.14 11.17
N PHE A 65 2.22 9.01 10.52
CA PHE A 65 2.70 7.76 11.11
C PHE A 65 3.29 6.84 10.03
N GLY A 66 4.13 5.90 10.43
CA GLY A 66 4.67 4.88 9.54
C GLY A 66 5.36 5.49 8.33
N LYS A 67 6.59 6.00 8.54
CA LYS A 67 7.45 6.43 7.44
C LYS A 67 7.76 5.25 6.54
N PHE A 68 7.90 5.47 5.25
CA PHE A 68 8.27 4.43 4.32
C PHE A 68 9.19 4.96 3.24
N ARG A 69 9.83 4.03 2.54
CA ARG A 69 10.54 4.31 1.31
C ARG A 69 9.99 3.46 0.18
N LEU A 70 9.89 4.06 -1.00
CA LEU A 70 9.54 3.38 -2.23
C LEU A 70 10.77 2.70 -2.81
N GLU A 71 10.69 1.39 -3.02
CA GLU A 71 11.78 0.62 -3.62
C GLU A 71 11.27 -0.20 -4.80
N LYS A 72 11.86 0.03 -5.98
CA LYS A 72 11.49 -0.71 -7.18
C LYS A 72 12.03 -2.13 -7.12
N GLY A 73 11.14 -3.10 -6.90
CA GLY A 73 11.45 -4.52 -6.97
C GLY A 73 11.33 -5.07 -8.40
N SER A 74 11.63 -6.36 -8.57
CA SER A 74 11.46 -7.09 -9.84
C SER A 74 10.00 -7.20 -10.26
N ASP A 75 9.11 -7.46 -9.30
CA ASP A 75 7.71 -7.86 -9.56
C ASP A 75 6.68 -6.91 -8.93
N SER A 76 7.14 -5.96 -8.12
CA SER A 76 6.28 -4.98 -7.45
C SER A 76 7.09 -3.76 -7.01
N LEU A 77 6.43 -2.61 -6.89
CA LEU A 77 6.98 -1.46 -6.17
C LEU A 77 6.74 -1.68 -4.67
N LEU A 78 7.79 -1.70 -3.87
CA LEU A 78 7.70 -1.91 -2.44
C LEU A 78 7.44 -0.58 -1.73
N ILE A 79 6.57 -0.62 -0.73
CA ILE A 79 6.46 0.41 0.30
C ILE A 79 7.10 -0.20 1.56
N ASP A 80 8.35 0.13 1.81
CA ASP A 80 9.14 -0.46 2.89
C ASP A 80 9.12 0.40 4.15
N TYR A 81 8.55 -0.16 5.22
CA TYR A 81 8.43 0.49 6.52
C TYR A 81 9.58 0.15 7.47
N ASP A 82 10.61 -0.57 7.04
CA ASP A 82 11.81 -0.83 7.86
C ASP A 82 12.71 0.41 8.01
N GLN A 83 12.11 1.51 8.46
CA GLN A 83 12.74 2.78 8.73
C GLN A 83 13.09 2.87 10.22
N SER A 84 14.22 3.48 10.54
CA SER A 84 14.75 3.55 11.90
C SER A 84 13.84 4.29 12.88
N GLU A 85 13.02 5.20 12.36
CA GLU A 85 12.08 6.04 13.11
C GLU A 85 10.76 5.33 13.43
N ASN A 86 10.50 4.18 12.79
CA ASN A 86 9.28 3.43 12.99
C ASN A 86 9.36 2.52 14.22
N SER A 87 8.20 2.26 14.84
CA SER A 87 8.09 1.24 15.88
C SER A 87 8.43 -0.15 15.34
N VAL A 88 8.84 -1.08 16.21
CA VAL A 88 9.15 -2.47 15.83
C VAL A 88 8.00 -3.13 15.08
N VAL A 89 6.76 -2.84 15.49
CA VAL A 89 5.56 -3.35 14.80
C VAL A 89 5.50 -2.78 13.38
N MET A 90 5.65 -1.47 13.22
CA MET A 90 5.57 -0.84 11.91
C MET A 90 6.71 -1.28 10.97
N ARG A 91 7.92 -1.50 11.50
CA ARG A 91 9.06 -2.05 10.73
C ARG A 91 8.80 -3.47 10.20
N GLY A 92 7.83 -4.18 10.75
CA GLY A 92 7.37 -5.47 10.23
C GLY A 92 6.46 -5.35 9.00
N VAL A 93 5.96 -4.17 8.65
CA VAL A 93 5.02 -3.99 7.54
C VAL A 93 5.77 -3.85 6.21
N VAL A 94 5.25 -4.47 5.16
CA VAL A 94 5.68 -4.20 3.78
C VAL A 94 4.48 -4.27 2.86
N ASP A 95 4.31 -3.26 2.00
CA ASP A 95 3.31 -3.31 0.95
C ASP A 95 3.97 -3.59 -0.40
N ARG A 96 3.30 -4.39 -1.24
CA ARG A 96 3.71 -4.67 -2.62
C ARG A 96 2.68 -4.09 -3.57
N LEU A 97 3.06 -3.05 -4.31
CA LEU A 97 2.18 -2.33 -5.23
C LEU A 97 2.38 -2.78 -6.67
N ARG A 98 1.27 -2.96 -7.39
CA ARG A 98 1.22 -3.16 -8.84
C ARG A 98 0.13 -2.30 -9.46
N ARG A 99 0.34 -1.92 -10.72
CA ARG A 99 -0.65 -1.27 -11.58
C ARG A 99 -1.39 -2.36 -12.35
N LEU A 100 -2.70 -2.47 -12.15
CA LEU A 100 -3.53 -3.41 -12.89
C LEU A 100 -3.66 -3.00 -14.36
N PRO A 101 -4.04 -3.92 -15.27
CA PRO A 101 -4.30 -3.61 -16.67
C PRO A 101 -5.35 -2.51 -16.91
N ASP A 102 -6.29 -2.35 -15.97
CA ASP A 102 -7.31 -1.30 -15.99
C ASP A 102 -6.83 0.06 -15.43
N GLY A 103 -5.56 0.15 -15.05
CA GLY A 103 -4.91 1.36 -14.56
C GLY A 103 -4.96 1.57 -13.05
N ARG A 104 -5.74 0.77 -12.29
CA ARG A 104 -5.81 0.87 -10.83
C ARG A 104 -4.47 0.52 -10.17
N LEU A 105 -4.15 1.19 -9.08
CA LEU A 105 -2.99 0.88 -8.24
C LEU A 105 -3.44 0.03 -7.06
N ILE A 106 -3.05 -1.24 -7.06
CA ILE A 106 -3.44 -2.20 -6.02
C ILE A 106 -2.21 -2.62 -5.24
N GLY A 107 -2.32 -2.59 -3.91
CA GLY A 107 -1.31 -3.03 -2.97
C GLY A 107 -1.72 -4.32 -2.27
N LYS A 108 -0.76 -5.21 -2.04
CA LYS A 108 -0.86 -6.31 -1.08
C LYS A 108 -0.09 -5.92 0.17
N LEU A 109 -0.77 -5.89 1.32
CA LEU A 109 -0.14 -5.64 2.61
C LEU A 109 0.33 -6.96 3.22
N TYR A 110 1.60 -6.99 3.63
CA TYR A 110 2.21 -8.10 4.34
C TYR A 110 2.76 -7.66 5.69
N TYR A 111 2.84 -8.61 6.61
CA TYR A 111 3.51 -8.43 7.89
C TYR A 111 4.58 -9.51 8.07
N LYS A 112 5.82 -9.07 8.31
CA LYS A 112 7.00 -9.91 8.54
C LYS A 112 7.00 -10.44 9.97
N LEU A 113 6.76 -11.74 10.14
CA LEU A 113 6.87 -12.46 11.41
C LEU A 113 7.93 -13.55 11.29
N PHE A 114 8.94 -13.51 12.16
CA PHE A 114 10.04 -14.50 12.18
C PHE A 114 10.70 -14.72 10.80
N GLY A 115 10.83 -13.64 10.02
CA GLY A 115 11.40 -13.68 8.66
C GLY A 115 10.45 -14.16 7.56
N GLN A 116 9.19 -14.46 7.88
CA GLN A 116 8.16 -14.84 6.92
C GLN A 116 7.17 -13.70 6.69
N GLU A 117 6.85 -13.41 5.43
CA GLU A 117 5.82 -12.43 5.06
C GLU A 117 4.43 -13.09 5.08
N ILE A 118 3.55 -12.62 5.97
CA ILE A 118 2.16 -13.06 6.03
C ILE A 118 1.29 -12.04 5.30
N PHE A 119 0.59 -12.48 4.26
CA PHE A 119 -0.39 -11.66 3.55
C PHE A 119 -1.58 -11.33 4.47
N LEU A 120 -1.93 -10.05 4.57
CA LEU A 120 -3.06 -9.60 5.39
C LEU A 120 -4.25 -9.18 4.54
N MET A 121 -4.05 -8.36 3.51
CA MET A 121 -5.15 -7.85 2.67
C MET A 121 -4.68 -7.14 1.41
N PHE A 122 -5.61 -6.95 0.50
CA PHE A 122 -5.51 -6.00 -0.61
C PHE A 122 -5.99 -4.61 -0.19
N PHE A 123 -5.38 -3.58 -0.77
CA PHE A 123 -5.87 -2.20 -0.74
C PHE A 123 -5.69 -1.54 -2.10
N GLU A 124 -6.45 -0.48 -2.36
CA GLU A 124 -6.33 0.36 -3.55
C GLU A 124 -5.78 1.74 -3.17
N MET A 125 -4.82 2.23 -3.96
CA MET A 125 -4.33 3.60 -3.88
C MET A 125 -5.05 4.47 -4.91
N ARG A 126 -5.86 5.41 -4.42
CA ARG A 126 -6.58 6.37 -5.25
C ARG A 126 -5.96 7.75 -5.10
N LYS A 127 -5.56 8.36 -6.21
CA LYS A 127 -5.00 9.72 -6.19
C LYS A 127 -6.01 10.68 -5.53
N LYS A 128 -5.53 11.51 -4.60
CA LYS A 128 -6.36 12.48 -3.89
C LYS A 128 -6.82 13.63 -4.78
#